data_AF-A0A846JEN5-F1
#
_entry.id   AF-A0A846JEN5-F1
#
_cell.length_a   1.000
_cell.length_b   1.000
_cell.length_c   1.000
_cell.angle_alpha   90.00
_cell.angle_beta   90.00
_cell.angle_gamma   90.00
#
_symmetry.space_group_name_H-M   'P 1'
#
loop_
_entity.id
_entity.type
_entity.pdbx_description
1 polymer ?
#
loop_
_entity_poly.entity_id
_entity_poly.type
_entity_poly.pdbx_seq_one_letter_code
_entity_poly.pdbx_strand_id
1 'polypeptide(L)'
;MDGKTIDCGYFVTLDGEKIRKADESDDYVLGITSATPTVIANRGDLNWKDKYVTDEWGRVLYQDVLVPAVTSKDGRVILPERTESQHVLNPA
;
A
#
# COMPACT_ATOMS: atom_id res chain seq x y z
N MET A 1 -20.74 -10.70 -4.20
CA MET A 1 -20.30 -10.08 -5.47
C MET A 1 -19.79 -11.12 -6.45
N ASP A 2 -20.17 -10.97 -7.72
CA ASP A 2 -19.88 -11.88 -8.82
C ASP A 2 -18.53 -11.60 -9.52
N GLY A 3 -17.77 -10.60 -9.05
CA GLY A 3 -16.47 -10.24 -9.60
C GLY A 3 -16.53 -9.55 -10.97
N LYS A 4 -17.73 -9.12 -11.41
CA LYS A 4 -17.87 -8.39 -12.67
C LYS A 4 -17.27 -6.99 -12.57
N THR A 5 -16.75 -6.51 -13.69
CA THR A 5 -16.18 -5.17 -13.81
C THR A 5 -17.26 -4.08 -13.78
N ILE A 6 -16.93 -2.93 -13.20
CA ILE A 6 -17.73 -1.70 -13.28
C ILE A 6 -16.95 -0.75 -14.18
N ASP A 7 -17.56 -0.37 -15.31
CA ASP A 7 -16.94 0.58 -16.23
C ASP A 7 -16.93 2.01 -15.64
N CYS A 8 -16.31 2.97 -16.35
CA CYS A 8 -16.21 4.36 -15.92
C CYS A 8 -17.55 5.10 -16.03
N GLY A 9 -17.75 6.12 -15.20
CA GLY A 9 -18.91 7.01 -15.22
C GLY A 9 -20.12 6.54 -14.39
N TYR A 10 -19.97 5.50 -13.57
CA TYR A 10 -21.05 5.01 -12.71
C TYR A 10 -20.91 5.57 -11.30
N PHE A 11 -22.04 5.96 -10.71
CA PHE A 11 -22.14 6.13 -9.27
C PHE A 11 -21.99 4.78 -8.57
N VAL A 12 -21.19 4.75 -7.50
CA VAL A 12 -20.94 3.55 -6.70
C VAL A 12 -21.22 3.78 -5.23
N THR A 13 -21.60 2.71 -4.54
CA THR A 13 -21.80 2.65 -3.10
C THR A 13 -21.17 1.39 -2.51
N LEU A 14 -21.26 1.22 -1.19
CA LEU A 14 -20.70 0.08 -0.47
C LEU A 14 -21.69 -1.08 -0.36
N ASP A 15 -21.17 -2.29 -0.54
CA ASP A 15 -21.77 -3.55 -0.15
C ASP A 15 -20.73 -4.30 0.70
N GLY A 16 -20.84 -4.15 2.02
CA GLY A 16 -19.78 -4.51 2.96
C GLY A 16 -18.51 -3.70 2.72
N GLU A 17 -17.38 -4.39 2.53
CA GLU A 17 -16.07 -3.79 2.27
C GLU A 17 -15.76 -3.57 0.77
N LYS A 18 -16.74 -3.80 -0.12
CA LYS A 18 -16.55 -3.72 -1.57
C LYS A 18 -17.51 -2.71 -2.19
N ILE A 19 -17.19 -2.27 -3.40
CA ILE A 19 -18.04 -1.32 -4.15
C ILE A 19 -18.97 -2.03 -5.13
N ARG A 20 -20.18 -1.50 -5.30
CA ARG A 20 -21.11 -1.85 -6.38
C ARG A 20 -21.70 -0.60 -7.03
N LYS A 21 -22.34 -0.76 -8.19
CA LYS A 21 -23.16 0.33 -8.78
C LYS A 21 -24.27 0.71 -7.80
N ALA A 22 -24.43 2.01 -7.57
CA ALA A 22 -25.55 2.54 -6.81
C ALA A 22 -26.84 2.48 -7.64
N ASP A 23 -27.98 2.30 -6.98
CA ASP A 23 -29.31 2.33 -7.59
C ASP A 23 -30.26 3.24 -6.79
N GLU A 24 -31.52 3.30 -7.24
CA GLU A 24 -32.54 4.20 -6.66
C GLU A 24 -32.93 3.88 -5.20
N SER A 25 -32.59 2.69 -4.71
CA SER A 25 -32.83 2.30 -3.32
C SER A 25 -31.72 2.73 -2.37
N ASP A 26 -30.57 3.19 -2.90
CA ASP A 26 -29.44 3.64 -2.11
C ASP A 26 -29.59 5.10 -1.65
N ASP A 27 -29.43 5.33 -0.36
CA ASP A 27 -29.42 6.67 0.25
C ASP A 27 -28.02 7.30 0.29
N TYR A 28 -26.98 6.52 0.00
CA TYR A 28 -25.58 6.94 0.05
C TYR A 28 -24.84 6.62 -1.24
N VAL A 29 -24.16 7.65 -1.78
CA VAL A 29 -23.23 7.53 -2.90
C VAL A 29 -21.81 7.77 -2.38
N LEU A 30 -20.94 6.77 -2.53
CA LEU A 30 -19.54 6.84 -2.13
C LEU A 30 -18.72 7.67 -3.13
N GLY A 31 -19.01 7.55 -4.43
CA GLY A 31 -18.27 8.24 -5.47
C GLY A 31 -18.60 7.76 -6.89
N ILE A 32 -17.68 8.01 -7.82
CA ILE A 32 -17.82 7.67 -9.25
C ILE A 32 -16.58 6.90 -9.73
N THR A 33 -16.77 5.91 -10.60
CA THR A 33 -15.65 5.27 -11.33
C THR A 33 -15.08 6.23 -12.38
N SER A 34 -13.80 6.60 -12.28
CA SER A 34 -13.17 7.58 -13.18
C SER A 34 -12.05 6.95 -14.02
N ALA A 35 -12.06 7.25 -15.32
CA ALA A 35 -10.98 6.88 -16.25
C ALA A 35 -9.76 7.81 -16.12
N THR A 36 -9.95 9.03 -15.61
CA THR A 36 -8.93 10.07 -15.56
C THR A 36 -8.84 10.71 -14.17
N PRO A 37 -8.48 9.93 -13.13
CA PRO A 37 -8.27 10.49 -11.81
C PRO A 37 -6.99 11.35 -11.81
N THR A 38 -7.05 12.51 -11.16
CA THR A 38 -5.85 13.36 -10.97
C THR A 38 -4.90 12.75 -9.94
N VAL A 39 -5.44 12.10 -8.90
CA VAL A 39 -4.69 11.47 -7.81
C VAL A 39 -5.29 10.09 -7.53
N ILE A 40 -4.45 9.09 -7.38
CA ILE A 40 -4.83 7.74 -6.95
C ILE A 40 -4.18 7.49 -5.59
N ALA A 41 -4.99 7.30 -4.55
CA ALA A 41 -4.53 6.97 -3.20
C ALA A 41 -4.47 5.44 -2.99
N ASN A 42 -3.67 5.02 -2.02
CA ASN A 42 -3.54 3.61 -1.60
C ASN A 42 -3.20 2.62 -2.74
N ARG A 43 -2.41 3.05 -3.72
CA ARG A 43 -1.92 2.19 -4.80
C ARG A 43 -0.74 1.35 -4.29
N GLY A 44 -0.81 0.03 -4.49
CA GLY A 44 0.19 -0.93 -4.01
C GLY A 44 1.18 -1.41 -5.07
N ASP A 45 1.64 -0.55 -5.99
CA ASP A 45 2.37 -1.02 -7.18
C ASP A 45 3.70 -1.73 -6.88
N LEU A 46 4.41 -1.29 -5.85
CA LEU A 46 5.76 -1.76 -5.53
C LEU A 46 5.78 -2.76 -4.35
N ASN A 47 4.64 -2.98 -3.71
CA ASN A 47 4.54 -3.79 -2.50
C ASN A 47 3.27 -4.65 -2.60
N TRP A 48 3.41 -5.97 -2.44
CA TRP A 48 2.23 -6.81 -2.27
C TRP A 48 1.47 -6.39 -1.01
N LYS A 49 0.16 -6.72 -1.00
CA LYS A 49 -0.71 -6.44 0.13
C LYS A 49 -0.11 -7.02 1.41
N ASP A 50 -0.06 -6.20 2.46
CA ASP A 50 0.42 -6.57 3.80
C ASP A 50 1.90 -6.98 3.88
N LYS A 51 2.74 -6.51 2.93
CA LYS A 51 4.20 -6.74 2.93
C LYS A 51 4.93 -6.31 4.20
N TYR A 52 4.51 -5.21 4.80
CA TYR A 52 5.14 -4.66 6.00
C TYR A 52 4.19 -4.76 7.19
N VAL A 53 4.76 -4.91 8.38
CA VAL A 53 4.00 -4.82 9.63
C VAL A 53 3.51 -3.38 9.79
N THR A 54 2.23 -3.23 10.10
CA THR A 54 1.60 -1.94 10.33
C THR A 54 0.97 -1.87 11.71
N ASP A 55 0.80 -0.67 12.24
CA ASP A 55 0.03 -0.44 13.47
C ASP A 55 -1.49 -0.44 13.21
N GLU A 56 -2.28 -0.22 14.26
CA GLU A 56 -3.75 -0.19 14.17
C GLU A 56 -4.32 0.92 13.24
N TRP A 57 -3.50 1.89 12.84
CA TRP A 57 -3.87 2.95 11.89
C TRP A 57 -3.30 2.72 10.48
N GLY A 58 -2.61 1.59 10.24
CA GLY A 58 -2.03 1.25 8.94
C GLY A 58 -0.68 1.91 8.65
N ARG A 59 -0.01 2.51 9.65
CA ARG A 59 1.34 3.09 9.47
C ARG A 59 2.38 1.99 9.52
N VAL A 60 3.34 2.01 8.59
CA VAL A 60 4.43 1.03 8.55
C VAL A 60 5.35 1.19 9.76
N LEU A 61 5.68 0.07 10.41
CA LEU A 61 6.63 0.03 11.50
C LEU A 61 8.07 -0.02 11.00
N TYR A 62 8.97 0.63 11.73
CA TYR A 62 10.39 0.73 11.41
C TYR A 62 11.23 0.08 12.51
N GLN A 63 12.37 -0.47 12.13
CA GLN A 63 13.40 -0.98 13.02
C GLN A 63 14.75 -0.37 12.66
N ASP A 64 15.54 -0.03 13.66
CA ASP A 64 16.92 0.42 13.46
C ASP A 64 17.84 -0.79 13.44
N VAL A 65 18.55 -0.98 12.33
CA VAL A 65 19.45 -2.11 12.09
C VAL A 65 20.87 -1.61 12.00
N LEU A 66 21.78 -2.27 12.72
CA LEU A 66 23.22 -2.05 12.55
C LEU A 66 23.68 -2.74 11.26
N VAL A 67 24.03 -1.95 10.26
CA VAL A 67 24.55 -2.44 8.98
C VAL A 67 26.08 -2.43 9.06
N PRO A 68 26.75 -3.58 8.93
CA PRO A 68 28.19 -3.67 9.06
C PRO A 68 28.91 -2.89 7.95
N ALA A 69 30.16 -2.52 8.21
CA ALA A 69 31.00 -1.85 7.23
C ALA A 69 31.20 -2.73 5.97
N VAL A 70 31.16 -2.09 4.80
CA VAL A 70 31.45 -2.74 3.52
C VAL A 70 32.92 -2.48 3.18
N THR A 71 33.71 -3.54 3.05
CA THR A 71 35.14 -3.47 2.73
C THR A 71 35.43 -3.96 1.32
N SER A 72 36.37 -3.30 0.64
CA SER A 72 36.96 -3.78 -0.60
C SER A 72 37.72 -5.09 -0.36
N LYS A 73 38.01 -5.84 -1.43
CA LYS A 73 38.89 -7.03 -1.39
C LYS A 73 40.28 -6.71 -0.80
N ASP A 74 40.74 -5.47 -0.97
CA ASP A 74 42.03 -4.99 -0.47
C ASP A 74 41.98 -4.50 0.99
N GLY A 75 40.86 -4.72 1.71
CA GLY A 75 40.70 -4.35 3.12
C GLY A 75 40.36 -2.88 3.37
N ARG A 76 40.30 -2.03 2.33
CA ARG A 76 39.86 -0.64 2.46
C ARG A 76 38.36 -0.57 2.73
N VAL A 77 37.94 0.17 3.76
CA VAL A 77 36.53 0.47 4.04
C VAL A 77 35.96 1.33 2.91
N ILE A 78 34.92 0.83 2.24
CA ILE A 78 34.16 1.53 1.18
C ILE A 78 32.99 2.28 1.82
N LEU A 79 32.22 1.60 2.68
CA LEU A 79 31.20 2.21 3.51
C LEU A 79 31.46 1.84 4.98
N PRO A 80 31.45 2.83 5.90
CA PRO A 80 31.54 2.52 7.31
C PRO A 80 30.27 1.81 7.81
N GLU A 81 30.40 1.20 8.98
CA GLU A 81 29.25 0.73 9.75
C GLU A 81 28.30 1.90 10.02
N ARG A 82 27.00 1.64 9.92
CA ARG A 82 25.97 2.65 10.14
C ARG A 82 24.70 2.01 10.69
N THR A 83 23.90 2.83 11.35
CA THR A 83 22.52 2.47 11.69
C THR A 83 21.60 2.90 10.56
N GLU A 84 20.74 1.99 10.10
CA GLU A 84 19.69 2.28 9.12
C GLU A 84 18.32 1.99 9.70
N SER A 85 17.36 2.90 9.48
CA SER A 85 15.96 2.64 9.77
C SER A 85 15.32 1.92 8.59
N GLN A 86 14.86 0.69 8.81
CA GLN A 86 14.30 -0.19 7.78
C GLN A 86 12.87 -0.59 8.14
N HIS A 87 12.03 -0.82 7.12
CA HIS A 87 10.65 -1.29 7.35
C HIS A 87 10.67 -2.71 7.92
N VAL A 88 9.81 -2.98 8.90
CA VAL A 88 9.62 -4.33 9.43
C VAL A 88 8.82 -5.16 8.42
N LEU A 89 9.41 -6.24 7.89
CA LEU A 89 8.71 -7.17 7.00
C LEU A 89 7.68 -7.98 7.78
N ASN A 90 6.51 -8.18 7.18
CA ASN A 90 5.49 -9.06 7.73
C ASN A 90 5.91 -10.53 7.49
N PRO A 91 6.03 -11.36 8.55
CA PRO A 91 6.41 -12.76 8.41
C PRO A 91 5.25 -13.70 8.03
N ALA A 92 4.01 -13.22 8.07
CA ALA A 92 2.81 -13.99 7.76
C ALA A 92 2.62 -14.26 6.26
#